data_AF-A0A7K1UQ33-F1
#
_entry.id   AF-A0A7K1UQ33-F1
#
_cell.length_a   1.000
_cell.length_b   1.000
_cell.length_c   1.000
_cell.angle_alpha   90.00
_cell.angle_beta   90.00
_cell.angle_gamma   90.00
#
_symmetry.space_group_name_H-M   'P 1'
#
loop_
_entity.id
_entity.type
_entity.pdbx_description
1 polymer ?
#
loop_
_entity_poly.entity_id
_entity_poly.type
_entity_poly.pdbx_seq_one_letter_code
_entity_poly.pdbx_strand_id
1 'polypeptide(L)'
;MPATVRYRSDDNTWYFGGELRLLDDAGALVIKRSDLAVTTATDLARALRQAEYNDPESDHVLIDLAPEEEYSPGQGLVDPISFVLLDDGNLAIRFYFTSNDCIDDQSQLHTMFKRLAGPLLGRVRARLVTVEVDDYSSTEPYSHTAVVSIPVRSKTLEQLYETAASLVALFEAAATGNLTRETVVDLVLGGRADLLIGLPEGPWLDVKSQHYDLTLDRGKISLAEAVSRFCNAEEGGIVVVGMDTKRIPGGELIKSVRPVPLDTATARRYRQAIENRIFPFPAALKIQTVETSSGHGLVVVSVPPQDEELKPFLVHGAIVGGRVEGAYISILRRSGEDSIPITAQQIHSTLAAGRALLRRGEIPPVI
;
A
#
# COMPACT_ATOMS: atom_id res chain seq x y z
N MET A 1 2.08 0.45 -34.49
CA MET A 1 1.29 1.53 -33.88
C MET A 1 2.10 2.81 -33.97
N PRO A 2 1.46 3.99 -34.13
CA PRO A 2 2.17 5.26 -34.06
C PRO A 2 2.87 5.40 -32.71
N ALA A 3 4.00 6.12 -32.69
CA ALA A 3 4.70 6.45 -31.45
C ALA A 3 3.82 7.31 -30.54
N THR A 4 3.82 7.00 -29.25
CA THR A 4 3.06 7.73 -28.23
C THR A 4 3.73 9.03 -27.81
N VAL A 5 5.06 9.14 -28.01
CA VAL A 5 5.84 10.37 -27.87
C VAL A 5 6.50 10.72 -29.18
N ARG A 6 6.45 12.00 -29.57
CA ARG A 6 7.17 12.55 -30.72
C ARG A 6 7.90 13.83 -30.32
N TYR A 7 9.19 13.87 -30.64
CA TYR A 7 10.03 15.06 -30.54
C TYR A 7 10.33 15.58 -31.95
N ARG A 8 10.19 16.89 -32.13
CA ARG A 8 10.49 17.61 -33.37
C ARG A 8 11.65 18.57 -33.14
N SER A 9 12.79 18.30 -33.77
CA SER A 9 14.01 19.09 -33.61
C SER A 9 13.99 20.42 -34.36
N ASP A 10 13.07 20.61 -35.31
CA ASP A 10 12.96 21.84 -36.10
C ASP A 10 12.40 23.01 -35.31
N ASP A 11 11.52 22.73 -34.34
CA ASP A 11 10.82 23.71 -33.51
C ASP A 11 10.88 23.36 -32.01
N ASN A 12 11.78 22.45 -31.62
CA ASN A 12 11.94 21.94 -30.24
C ASN A 12 10.60 21.51 -29.59
N THR A 13 9.71 20.91 -30.38
CA THR A 13 8.33 20.67 -29.97
C THR A 13 8.08 19.21 -29.58
N TRP A 14 7.33 19.02 -28.49
CA TRP A 14 7.01 17.72 -27.92
C TRP A 14 5.52 17.39 -28.05
N TYR A 15 5.23 16.14 -28.39
CA TYR A 15 3.87 15.62 -28.45
C TYR A 15 3.72 14.33 -27.64
N PHE A 16 2.73 14.29 -26.76
CA PHE A 16 2.35 13.14 -25.92
C PHE A 16 0.92 12.74 -26.23
N GLY A 17 0.71 11.53 -26.76
CA GLY A 17 -0.64 11.10 -27.18
C GLY A 17 -1.28 11.96 -28.29
N GLY A 18 -0.54 12.89 -28.88
CA GLY A 18 -1.05 13.89 -29.83
C GLY A 18 -1.16 15.31 -29.26
N GLU A 19 -1.10 15.45 -27.94
CA GLU A 19 -1.14 16.74 -27.25
C GLU A 19 0.22 17.42 -27.22
N LEU A 20 0.23 18.73 -27.43
CA LEU A 20 1.42 19.57 -27.41
C LEU A 20 1.90 19.78 -25.96
N ARG A 21 3.20 19.60 -25.72
CA ARG A 21 3.88 19.89 -24.45
C ARG A 21 5.09 20.77 -24.70
N LEU A 22 5.40 21.59 -23.71
CA LEU A 22 6.39 22.66 -23.77
C LEU A 22 7.41 22.50 -22.64
N LEU A 23 8.56 23.14 -22.84
CA LEU A 23 9.56 23.32 -21.79
C LEU A 23 9.12 24.43 -20.83
N ASP A 24 9.55 24.36 -19.58
CA ASP A 24 9.48 25.47 -18.63
C ASP A 24 10.59 26.50 -18.87
N ASP A 25 10.63 27.53 -18.02
CA ASP A 25 11.64 28.59 -18.10
C ASP A 25 13.07 28.10 -17.78
N ALA A 26 13.20 26.91 -17.17
CA ALA A 26 14.47 26.26 -16.86
C ALA A 26 14.87 25.22 -17.92
N GLY A 27 14.07 25.03 -18.97
CA GLY A 27 14.35 24.06 -20.05
C GLY A 27 13.88 22.64 -19.77
N ALA A 28 13.15 22.41 -18.68
CA ALA A 28 12.59 21.11 -18.32
C ALA A 28 11.29 20.84 -19.07
N LEU A 29 11.11 19.64 -19.63
CA LEU A 29 9.87 19.27 -20.31
C LEU A 29 8.75 19.04 -19.29
N VAL A 30 7.63 19.77 -19.42
CA VAL A 30 6.51 19.63 -18.49
C VAL A 30 5.35 18.91 -19.15
N ILE A 31 4.95 17.76 -18.61
CA ILE A 31 3.83 16.94 -19.09
C ILE A 31 2.67 16.94 -18.10
N LYS A 32 1.47 16.59 -18.56
CA LYS A 32 0.30 16.40 -17.69
C LYS A 32 0.27 14.99 -17.12
N ARG A 33 -0.39 14.86 -15.96
CA ARG A 33 -0.70 13.55 -15.35
C ARG A 33 -1.43 12.62 -16.32
N SER A 34 -2.35 13.14 -17.12
CA SER A 34 -3.13 12.41 -18.13
C SER A 34 -2.27 11.75 -19.21
N ASP A 35 -1.09 12.31 -19.51
CA ASP A 35 -0.17 11.80 -20.54
C ASP A 35 0.44 10.45 -20.16
N LEU A 36 0.50 10.14 -18.86
CA LEU A 36 1.24 8.99 -18.34
C LEU A 36 0.63 7.65 -18.74
N ALA A 37 -0.70 7.59 -18.78
CA ALA A 37 -1.46 6.39 -19.14
C ALA A 37 -1.39 6.09 -20.64
N VAL A 38 -1.33 7.13 -21.47
CA VAL A 38 -1.31 7.01 -22.94
C VAL A 38 0.09 6.87 -23.52
N THR A 39 1.13 7.10 -22.69
CA THR A 39 2.53 7.14 -23.13
C THR A 39 3.31 5.90 -22.74
N THR A 40 4.04 5.33 -23.69
CA THR A 40 4.98 4.23 -23.41
C THR A 40 6.34 4.76 -22.96
N ALA A 41 6.93 4.11 -21.96
CA ALA A 41 8.26 4.47 -21.45
C ALA A 41 9.36 4.31 -22.51
N THR A 42 9.18 3.37 -23.45
CA THR A 42 10.12 3.17 -24.56
C THR A 42 10.09 4.33 -25.57
N ASP A 43 8.91 4.87 -25.86
CA ASP A 43 8.79 6.02 -26.76
C ASP A 43 9.37 7.29 -26.13
N LEU A 44 9.12 7.53 -24.84
CA LEU A 44 9.73 8.66 -24.13
C LEU A 44 11.26 8.56 -24.12
N ALA A 45 11.81 7.40 -23.74
CA ALA A 45 13.25 7.19 -23.73
C ALA A 45 13.91 7.46 -25.09
N ARG A 46 13.25 7.04 -26.19
CA ARG A 46 13.73 7.31 -27.55
C ARG A 46 13.68 8.80 -27.88
N ALA A 47 12.59 9.48 -27.53
CA ALA A 47 12.41 10.90 -27.81
C ALA A 47 13.42 11.76 -27.03
N LEU A 48 13.67 11.45 -25.75
CA LEU A 48 14.68 12.12 -24.94
C LEU A 48 16.09 11.96 -25.52
N ARG A 49 16.51 10.76 -25.95
CA ARG A 49 17.82 10.60 -26.62
C ARG A 49 17.95 11.40 -27.90
N GLN A 50 16.85 11.54 -28.64
CA GLN A 50 16.83 12.36 -29.85
C GLN A 50 16.95 13.84 -29.50
N ALA A 51 16.32 14.29 -28.41
CA ALA A 51 16.44 15.66 -27.92
C ALA A 51 17.85 15.96 -27.40
N GLU A 52 18.40 15.10 -26.54
CA GLU A 52 19.75 15.22 -25.98
C GLU A 52 20.84 15.35 -27.05
N TYR A 53 20.70 14.64 -28.18
CA TYR A 53 21.61 14.78 -29.32
C TYR A 53 21.60 16.19 -29.94
N ASN A 54 20.45 16.88 -29.89
CA ASN A 54 20.26 18.21 -30.47
C ASN A 54 20.47 19.33 -29.44
N ASP A 55 20.15 19.07 -28.17
CA ASP A 55 20.23 20.02 -27.06
C ASP A 55 20.49 19.26 -25.74
N PRO A 56 21.72 19.31 -25.19
CA PRO A 56 22.08 18.55 -23.99
C PRO A 56 21.55 19.15 -22.68
N GLU A 57 20.85 20.29 -22.70
CA GLU A 57 20.39 20.95 -21.46
C GLU A 57 19.06 20.40 -20.90
N SER A 58 18.34 19.53 -21.63
CA SER A 58 17.04 18.98 -21.20
C SER A 58 17.09 17.47 -20.94
N ASP A 59 17.43 17.09 -19.70
CA ASP A 59 17.55 15.68 -19.28
C ASP A 59 16.36 15.17 -18.43
N HIS A 60 15.46 16.06 -17.98
CA HIS A 60 14.36 15.72 -17.09
C HIS A 60 12.98 16.19 -17.56
N VAL A 61 11.98 15.38 -17.19
CA VAL A 61 10.56 15.55 -17.52
C VAL A 61 9.76 15.68 -16.21
N LEU A 62 9.17 16.85 -16.01
CA LEU A 62 8.34 17.20 -14.85
C LEU A 62 6.87 16.87 -15.13
N ILE A 63 6.12 16.59 -14.08
CA ILE A 63 4.68 16.28 -14.16
C ILE A 63 3.91 17.43 -13.52
N ASP A 64 3.13 18.15 -14.30
CA ASP A 64 2.25 19.22 -13.84
C ASP A 64 1.01 18.63 -13.14
N LEU A 65 0.77 19.12 -11.92
CA LEU A 65 -0.35 18.75 -11.05
C LEU A 65 -1.55 19.69 -11.19
N ALA A 66 -1.42 20.80 -11.92
CA ALA A 66 -2.53 21.71 -12.16
C ALA A 66 -3.68 21.02 -12.93
N PRO A 67 -4.94 21.47 -12.75
CA PRO A 67 -6.09 20.97 -13.52
C PRO A 67 -5.82 20.90 -15.03
N GLU A 68 -6.50 20.00 -15.73
CA GLU A 68 -6.22 19.75 -17.15
C GLU A 68 -6.44 20.99 -18.02
N GLU A 69 -7.40 21.83 -17.63
CA GLU A 69 -7.70 23.10 -18.30
C GLU A 69 -6.64 24.19 -18.06
N GLU A 70 -5.75 23.99 -17.09
CA GLU A 70 -4.73 24.94 -16.65
C GLU A 70 -3.33 24.36 -16.92
N TYR A 71 -2.76 24.62 -18.10
CA TYR A 71 -1.39 24.22 -18.43
C TYR A 71 -0.48 25.44 -18.51
N SER A 72 0.45 25.56 -17.55
CA SER A 72 1.42 26.65 -17.48
C SER A 72 2.80 26.08 -17.10
N PRO A 73 3.64 25.68 -18.07
CA PRO A 73 4.89 24.97 -17.80
C PRO A 73 5.86 25.75 -16.89
N GLY A 74 5.89 27.08 -16.97
CA GLY A 74 6.76 27.93 -16.14
C GLY A 74 6.20 28.32 -14.76
N GLN A 75 4.93 28.00 -14.47
CA GLN A 75 4.26 28.45 -13.22
C GLN A 75 3.43 27.38 -12.52
N GLY A 76 3.38 26.16 -13.08
CA GLY A 76 2.61 25.04 -12.55
C GLY A 76 3.26 24.43 -11.31
N LEU A 77 2.43 23.84 -10.45
CA LEU A 77 2.90 22.99 -9.37
C LEU A 77 3.31 21.65 -9.98
N VAL A 78 4.56 21.24 -9.78
CA VAL A 78 5.07 19.97 -10.29
C VAL A 78 5.09 18.88 -9.22
N ASP A 79 4.90 17.64 -9.65
CA ASP A 79 4.97 16.45 -8.81
C ASP A 79 6.41 16.22 -8.30
N PRO A 80 6.61 15.75 -7.06
CA PRO A 80 7.92 15.31 -6.59
C PRO A 80 8.51 14.15 -7.39
N ILE A 81 7.73 13.47 -8.24
CA ILE A 81 8.18 12.42 -9.15
C ILE A 81 8.40 13.03 -10.55
N SER A 82 9.55 12.75 -11.13
CA SER A 82 9.94 13.15 -12.48
C SER A 82 10.63 12.00 -13.22
N PHE A 83 10.70 12.10 -14.56
CA PHE A 83 11.49 11.16 -15.37
C PHE A 83 12.79 11.81 -15.79
N VAL A 84 13.87 11.02 -15.84
CA VAL A 84 15.19 11.52 -16.24
C VAL A 84 15.85 10.55 -17.21
N LEU A 85 16.56 11.07 -18.20
CA LEU A 85 17.42 10.27 -19.07
C LEU A 85 18.81 10.18 -18.42
N LEU A 86 19.31 8.98 -18.19
CA LEU A 86 20.67 8.76 -17.70
C LEU A 86 21.70 8.88 -18.82
N ASP A 87 22.96 9.14 -18.49
CA ASP A 87 24.10 9.19 -19.43
C ASP A 87 24.26 7.92 -20.29
N ASP A 88 23.77 6.77 -19.82
CA ASP A 88 23.77 5.51 -20.56
C ASP A 88 22.58 5.36 -21.53
N GLY A 89 21.77 6.42 -21.66
CA GLY A 89 20.57 6.50 -22.47
C GLY A 89 19.37 5.77 -21.90
N ASN A 90 19.42 5.25 -20.67
CA ASN A 90 18.26 4.61 -20.05
C ASN A 90 17.35 5.64 -19.36
N LEU A 91 16.04 5.43 -19.48
CA LEU A 91 15.07 6.21 -18.70
C LEU A 91 15.09 5.73 -17.26
N ALA A 92 15.13 6.68 -16.34
CA ALA A 92 14.99 6.47 -14.91
C ALA A 92 13.88 7.37 -14.37
N ILE A 93 13.52 7.11 -13.11
CA ILE A 93 12.59 7.94 -12.35
C ILE A 93 13.40 8.60 -11.24
N ARG A 94 13.24 9.91 -11.12
CA ARG A 94 13.73 10.71 -10.00
C ARG A 94 12.55 11.00 -9.08
N PHE A 95 12.73 10.88 -7.78
CA PHE A 95 11.72 11.28 -6.82
C PHE A 95 12.34 11.85 -5.54
N TYR A 96 11.60 12.75 -4.91
CA TYR A 96 11.92 13.29 -3.59
C TYR A 96 11.26 12.46 -2.50
N PHE A 97 11.98 12.26 -1.40
CA PHE A 97 11.44 11.65 -0.18
C PHE A 97 12.06 12.30 1.04
N THR A 98 11.46 12.08 2.21
CA THR A 98 11.92 12.67 3.45
C THR A 98 12.36 11.63 4.49
N SER A 99 13.21 12.05 5.43
CA SER A 99 13.53 11.32 6.66
C SER A 99 13.47 12.24 7.87
N ASN A 100 13.20 11.69 9.04
CA ASN A 100 13.32 12.43 10.30
C ASN A 100 14.77 12.42 10.82
N ASP A 101 15.53 11.37 10.53
CA ASP A 101 16.93 11.34 10.94
C ASP A 101 17.74 12.27 10.03
N CYS A 102 18.60 13.08 10.65
CA CYS A 102 19.63 13.88 9.99
C CYS A 102 20.68 12.90 9.44
N ILE A 103 20.61 12.62 8.13
CA ILE A 103 21.53 11.68 7.46
C ILE A 103 22.45 12.50 6.56
N ASP A 104 23.55 12.96 7.13
CA ASP A 104 24.53 13.81 6.45
C ASP A 104 25.55 12.98 5.66
N ASP A 105 25.53 11.67 5.85
CA ASP A 105 26.42 10.70 5.22
C ASP A 105 25.68 9.95 4.11
N GLN A 106 26.08 10.20 2.86
CA GLN A 106 25.53 9.55 1.67
C GLN A 106 25.62 8.01 1.75
N SER A 107 26.63 7.45 2.41
CA SER A 107 26.78 6.00 2.59
C SER A 107 25.71 5.43 3.53
N GLN A 108 25.34 6.19 4.56
CA GLN A 108 24.26 5.82 5.48
C GLN A 108 22.91 5.93 4.79
N LEU A 109 22.69 7.01 4.03
CA LEU A 109 21.49 7.20 3.24
C LEU A 109 21.29 6.06 2.23
N HIS A 110 22.36 5.69 1.52
CA HIS A 110 22.37 4.57 0.59
C HIS A 110 22.06 3.23 1.27
N THR A 111 22.60 3.01 2.46
CA THR A 111 22.34 1.79 3.24
C THR A 111 20.89 1.72 3.69
N MET A 112 20.37 2.82 4.25
CA MET A 112 18.97 2.94 4.64
C MET A 112 18.05 2.75 3.43
N PHE A 113 18.32 3.43 2.32
CA PHE A 113 17.54 3.32 1.08
C PHE A 113 17.55 1.88 0.58
N LYS A 114 18.72 1.25 0.43
CA LYS A 114 18.81 -0.15 -0.01
C LYS A 114 18.05 -1.09 0.92
N ARG A 115 18.13 -0.87 2.23
CA ARG A 115 17.37 -1.64 3.21
C ARG A 115 15.87 -1.45 3.04
N LEU A 116 15.37 -0.22 2.85
CA LEU A 116 13.94 0.06 2.74
C LEU A 116 13.39 -0.27 1.35
N ALA A 117 14.00 0.22 0.28
CA ALA A 117 13.48 0.11 -1.08
C ALA A 117 14.01 -1.09 -1.88
N GLY A 118 15.18 -1.65 -1.55
CA GLY A 118 15.92 -2.58 -2.42
C GLY A 118 15.09 -3.76 -2.94
N PRO A 119 14.29 -4.43 -2.12
CA PRO A 119 13.39 -5.46 -2.60
C PRO A 119 12.19 -5.02 -3.45
N LEU A 120 11.60 -3.85 -3.20
CA LEU A 120 10.59 -3.27 -4.10
C LEU A 120 11.23 -3.08 -5.48
N LEU A 121 12.46 -2.54 -5.51
CA LEU A 121 13.25 -2.43 -6.72
C LEU A 121 13.51 -3.79 -7.37
N GLY A 122 13.91 -4.81 -6.60
CA GLY A 122 14.13 -6.17 -7.09
C GLY A 122 12.92 -6.77 -7.83
N ARG A 123 11.71 -6.57 -7.29
CA ARG A 123 10.45 -7.07 -7.90
C ARG A 123 10.17 -6.45 -9.27
N VAL A 124 10.32 -5.13 -9.38
CA VAL A 124 10.10 -4.42 -10.64
C VAL A 124 11.31 -4.47 -11.58
N ARG A 125 12.36 -5.22 -11.18
CA ARG A 125 13.67 -5.32 -11.82
C ARG A 125 14.35 -3.95 -12.00
N ALA A 126 14.09 -3.05 -11.07
CA ALA A 126 14.68 -1.74 -11.01
C ALA A 126 16.01 -1.77 -10.24
N ARG A 127 16.83 -0.75 -10.48
CA ARG A 127 18.12 -0.57 -9.81
C ARG A 127 18.24 0.88 -9.36
N LEU A 128 18.62 1.06 -8.09
CA LEU A 128 19.04 2.35 -7.56
C LEU A 128 20.28 2.83 -8.32
N VAL A 129 20.17 4.00 -8.92
CA VAL A 129 21.25 4.68 -9.64
C VAL A 129 22.04 5.55 -8.68
N THR A 130 21.35 6.51 -8.06
CA THR A 130 21.91 7.42 -7.05
C THR A 130 20.88 7.70 -5.97
N VAL A 131 21.37 8.05 -4.78
CA VAL A 131 20.60 8.67 -3.71
C VAL A 131 21.45 9.79 -3.11
N GLU A 132 20.85 10.96 -2.95
CA GLU A 132 21.53 12.21 -2.64
C GLU A 132 20.83 12.89 -1.47
N VAL A 133 21.64 13.41 -0.56
CA VAL A 133 21.18 14.25 0.55
C VAL A 133 20.91 15.65 -0.01
N ASP A 134 19.81 16.27 0.39
CA ASP A 134 19.62 17.70 0.14
C ASP A 134 20.37 18.51 1.20
N ASP A 135 21.53 19.05 0.82
CA ASP A 135 22.40 19.85 1.69
C ASP A 135 21.73 21.15 2.19
N TYR A 136 20.58 21.54 1.63
CA TYR A 136 19.87 22.77 1.99
C TYR A 136 18.87 22.60 3.14
N SER A 137 18.63 21.38 3.62
CA SER A 137 17.66 21.12 4.69
C SER A 137 18.31 21.24 6.08
N SER A 138 18.17 22.40 6.73
CA SER A 138 18.72 22.63 8.08
C SER A 138 17.83 22.17 9.24
N THR A 139 16.62 21.69 8.95
CA THR A 139 15.63 21.25 9.95
C THR A 139 14.80 20.10 9.40
N GLU A 140 14.32 19.22 10.29
CA GLU A 140 13.38 18.16 9.93
C GLU A 140 12.07 18.71 9.30
N PRO A 141 11.47 17.99 8.34
CA PRO A 141 11.96 16.75 7.73
C PRO A 141 13.11 16.99 6.74
N TYR A 142 14.14 16.13 6.76
CA TYR A 142 15.27 16.20 5.82
C TYR A 142 14.85 15.65 4.47
N SER A 143 15.07 16.43 3.42
CA SER A 143 14.73 16.05 2.04
C SER A 143 15.89 15.29 1.38
N HIS A 144 15.55 14.31 0.57
CA HIS A 144 16.49 13.47 -0.17
C HIS A 144 15.96 13.23 -1.58
N THR A 145 16.89 13.03 -2.52
CA THR A 145 16.54 12.67 -3.89
C THR A 145 17.04 11.26 -4.19
N ALA A 146 16.21 10.45 -4.84
CA ALA A 146 16.64 9.16 -5.37
C ALA A 146 16.37 9.06 -6.86
N VAL A 147 17.29 8.41 -7.58
CA VAL A 147 17.12 8.06 -8.99
C VAL A 147 17.14 6.55 -9.15
N VAL A 148 16.09 6.02 -9.77
CA VAL A 148 15.88 4.59 -9.94
C VAL A 148 15.68 4.27 -11.42
N SER A 149 16.55 3.42 -11.96
CA SER A 149 16.42 2.88 -13.31
C SER A 149 15.43 1.72 -13.35
N ILE A 150 14.49 1.72 -14.29
CA ILE A 150 13.47 0.69 -14.44
C ILE A 150 13.46 0.18 -15.89
N PRO A 151 13.32 -1.14 -16.14
CA PRO A 151 13.16 -1.64 -17.50
C PRO A 151 11.92 -1.04 -18.17
N VAL A 152 12.13 -0.33 -19.28
CA VAL A 152 11.09 0.44 -20.00
C VAL A 152 10.25 -0.37 -20.98
N ARG A 153 10.73 -1.56 -21.37
CA ARG A 153 10.09 -2.35 -22.42
C ARG A 153 8.71 -2.81 -21.98
N SER A 154 7.72 -2.54 -22.82
CA SER A 154 6.31 -2.91 -22.58
C SER A 154 5.68 -2.24 -21.35
N LYS A 155 6.24 -1.11 -20.89
CA LYS A 155 5.66 -0.31 -19.79
C LYS A 155 5.14 1.04 -20.25
N THR A 156 4.09 1.52 -19.60
CA THR A 156 3.64 2.92 -19.68
C THR A 156 4.40 3.79 -18.68
N LEU A 157 4.35 5.11 -18.85
CA LEU A 157 4.86 6.04 -17.84
C LEU A 157 4.07 5.94 -16.53
N GLU A 158 2.77 5.67 -16.61
CA GLU A 158 1.93 5.41 -15.43
C GLU A 158 2.51 4.29 -14.56
N GLN A 159 2.90 3.16 -15.16
CA GLN A 159 3.47 2.04 -14.41
C GLN A 159 4.81 2.35 -13.75
N LEU A 160 5.60 3.22 -14.38
CA LEU A 160 6.84 3.73 -13.79
C LEU A 160 6.49 4.65 -12.61
N TYR A 161 5.61 5.62 -12.83
CA TYR A 161 5.14 6.53 -11.79
C TYR A 161 4.60 5.79 -10.56
N GLU A 162 3.70 4.82 -10.73
CA GLU A 162 3.13 4.04 -9.64
C GLU A 162 4.21 3.33 -8.80
N THR A 163 5.32 2.93 -9.43
CA THR A 163 6.47 2.38 -8.71
C THR A 163 7.15 3.45 -7.85
N ALA A 164 7.34 4.66 -8.37
CA ALA A 164 7.92 5.76 -7.60
C ALA A 164 6.99 6.26 -6.50
N ALA A 165 5.68 6.36 -6.76
CA ALA A 165 4.67 6.67 -5.74
C ALA A 165 4.70 5.66 -4.60
N SER A 166 4.84 4.36 -4.91
CA SER A 166 5.01 3.31 -3.90
C SER A 166 6.30 3.49 -3.08
N LEU A 167 7.38 3.95 -3.69
CA LEU A 167 8.64 4.25 -3.00
C LEU A 167 8.51 5.46 -2.09
N VAL A 168 7.91 6.55 -2.57
CA VAL A 168 7.64 7.76 -1.79
C VAL A 168 6.79 7.42 -0.56
N ALA A 169 5.67 6.72 -0.76
CA ALA A 169 4.79 6.31 0.34
C ALA A 169 5.50 5.42 1.38
N LEU A 170 6.42 4.56 0.94
CA LEU A 170 7.24 3.75 1.83
C LEU A 170 8.17 4.61 2.69
N PHE A 171 8.84 5.61 2.11
CA PHE A 171 9.73 6.50 2.86
C PHE A 171 8.97 7.46 3.76
N GLU A 172 7.83 7.99 3.33
CA GLU A 172 6.94 8.82 4.17
C GLU A 172 6.43 8.04 5.39
N ALA A 173 6.02 6.78 5.20
CA ALA A 173 5.58 5.91 6.29
C ALA A 173 6.74 5.59 7.25
N ALA A 174 7.95 5.39 6.72
CA ALA A 174 9.14 5.18 7.53
C ALA A 174 9.54 6.44 8.32
N ALA A 175 9.41 7.63 7.72
CA ALA A 175 9.73 8.90 8.35
C ALA A 175 8.70 9.26 9.43
N THR A 176 7.41 9.24 9.12
CA THR A 176 6.36 9.68 10.05
C THR A 176 6.06 8.67 11.17
N GLY A 177 6.46 7.41 11.00
CA GLY A 177 6.05 6.30 11.87
C GLY A 177 4.56 5.93 11.76
N ASN A 178 3.80 6.62 10.90
CA ASN A 178 2.39 6.37 10.65
C ASN A 178 2.24 5.39 9.49
N LEU A 179 2.27 4.10 9.80
CA LEU A 179 1.89 3.08 8.83
C LEU A 179 0.37 3.08 8.68
N THR A 180 -0.11 3.09 7.43
CA THR A 180 -1.51 2.83 7.14
C THR A 180 -1.72 1.34 6.82
N ARG A 181 -2.99 0.94 6.84
CA ARG A 181 -3.41 -0.39 6.41
C ARG A 181 -2.94 -0.67 4.97
N GLU A 182 -3.17 0.26 4.06
CA GLU A 182 -2.84 0.15 2.65
C GLU A 182 -1.32 -0.02 2.47
N THR A 183 -0.52 0.82 3.12
CA THR A 183 0.95 0.73 3.05
C THR A 183 1.48 -0.61 3.57
N VAL A 184 0.94 -1.14 4.67
CA VAL A 184 1.36 -2.46 5.18
C VAL A 184 0.95 -3.58 4.22
N VAL A 185 -0.24 -3.53 3.63
CA VAL A 185 -0.64 -4.50 2.60
C VAL A 185 0.37 -4.46 1.46
N ASP A 186 0.70 -3.28 0.94
CA ASP A 186 1.63 -3.14 -0.16
C ASP A 186 3.04 -3.59 0.19
N LEU A 187 3.51 -3.31 1.42
CA LEU A 187 4.78 -3.82 1.94
C LEU A 187 4.81 -5.35 1.98
N VAL A 188 3.79 -5.98 2.57
CA VAL A 188 3.75 -7.44 2.68
C VAL A 188 3.61 -8.08 1.30
N LEU A 189 2.71 -7.57 0.44
CA LEU A 189 2.56 -8.04 -0.94
C LEU A 189 3.81 -7.79 -1.79
N GLY A 190 4.59 -6.77 -1.45
CA GLY A 190 5.91 -6.47 -1.99
C GLY A 190 7.01 -7.44 -1.55
N GLY A 191 6.71 -8.41 -0.67
CA GLY A 191 7.67 -9.34 -0.11
C GLY A 191 8.46 -8.76 1.06
N ARG A 192 7.96 -7.66 1.68
CA ARG A 192 8.67 -6.81 2.66
C ARG A 192 8.09 -6.78 4.05
N ALA A 193 7.57 -7.93 4.44
CA ALA A 193 7.21 -8.20 5.81
C ALA A 193 8.38 -8.06 6.81
N ASP A 194 9.65 -8.17 6.37
CA ASP A 194 10.82 -7.93 7.21
C ASP A 194 10.88 -6.50 7.75
N LEU A 195 10.37 -5.52 6.99
CA LEU A 195 10.30 -4.12 7.43
C LEU A 195 9.31 -3.89 8.58
N LEU A 196 8.41 -4.84 8.80
CA LEU A 196 7.48 -4.78 9.92
C LEU A 196 8.09 -5.27 11.23
N ILE A 197 9.28 -5.88 11.21
CA ILE A 197 9.96 -6.36 12.41
C ILE A 197 10.32 -5.17 13.31
N GLY A 198 9.96 -5.26 14.59
CA GLY A 198 10.16 -4.20 15.58
C GLY A 198 8.96 -3.26 15.72
N LEU A 199 7.95 -3.37 14.85
CA LEU A 199 6.72 -2.62 14.98
C LEU A 199 5.75 -3.29 15.96
N PRO A 200 4.94 -2.50 16.69
CA PRO A 200 3.84 -3.03 17.48
C PRO A 200 2.74 -3.59 16.58
N GLU A 201 2.10 -4.67 17.05
CA GLU A 201 0.73 -4.90 16.64
C GLU A 201 -0.13 -3.72 17.09
N GLY A 202 -1.20 -3.44 16.36
CA GLY A 202 -1.98 -2.23 16.56
C GLY A 202 -3.47 -2.46 16.42
N PRO A 203 -4.28 -1.39 16.46
CA PRO A 203 -5.73 -1.50 16.31
C PRO A 203 -6.17 -2.04 14.95
N TRP A 204 -5.32 -1.98 13.91
CA TRP A 204 -5.65 -2.41 12.55
C TRP A 204 -4.71 -3.50 12.00
N LEU A 205 -3.69 -3.94 12.75
CA LEU A 205 -2.73 -4.99 12.35
C LEU A 205 -2.71 -6.13 13.37
N ASP A 206 -2.88 -7.36 12.91
CA ASP A 206 -2.81 -8.59 13.72
C ASP A 206 -1.94 -9.61 12.96
N VAL A 207 -0.89 -10.14 13.57
CA VAL A 207 -0.04 -11.14 12.92
C VAL A 207 -0.15 -12.51 13.58
N LYS A 208 0.07 -13.56 12.78
CA LYS A 208 -0.03 -14.95 13.24
C LYS A 208 1.15 -15.74 12.72
N SER A 209 1.82 -16.48 13.60
CA SER A 209 3.05 -17.20 13.23
C SER A 209 2.79 -18.47 12.43
N GLN A 210 1.55 -18.98 12.42
CA GLN A 210 1.13 -20.23 11.80
C GLN A 210 -0.24 -20.10 11.16
N HIS A 211 -0.56 -20.99 10.22
CA HIS A 211 -1.91 -21.10 9.70
C HIS A 211 -2.94 -21.38 10.80
N TYR A 212 -4.14 -20.85 10.59
CA TYR A 212 -5.33 -21.39 11.22
C TYR A 212 -5.54 -22.83 10.74
N ASP A 213 -5.83 -23.74 11.66
CA ASP A 213 -6.20 -25.11 11.31
C ASP A 213 -7.63 -25.13 10.75
N LEU A 214 -7.76 -24.89 9.45
CA LEU A 214 -9.05 -24.84 8.76
C LEU A 214 -9.69 -26.21 8.55
N THR A 215 -9.04 -27.31 8.96
CA THR A 215 -9.66 -28.64 8.98
C THR A 215 -10.58 -28.80 10.19
N LEU A 216 -10.27 -28.08 11.28
CA LEU A 216 -11.05 -28.09 12.51
C LEU A 216 -11.96 -26.86 12.60
N ASP A 217 -13.14 -27.04 13.18
CA ASP A 217 -14.08 -25.93 13.39
C ASP A 217 -13.50 -24.84 14.29
N ARG A 218 -12.66 -25.23 15.26
CA ARG A 218 -11.95 -24.28 16.12
C ARG A 218 -11.11 -23.29 15.30
N GLY A 219 -10.32 -23.77 14.33
CA GLY A 219 -9.47 -22.89 13.52
C GLY A 219 -10.28 -22.03 12.55
N LYS A 220 -11.39 -22.55 11.99
CA LYS A 220 -12.33 -21.75 11.20
C LYS A 220 -12.96 -20.63 12.02
N ILE A 221 -13.39 -20.93 13.25
CA ILE A 221 -13.94 -19.93 14.17
C ILE A 221 -12.87 -18.89 14.52
N SER A 222 -11.65 -19.29 14.90
CA SER A 222 -10.59 -18.32 15.23
C SER A 222 -10.21 -17.39 14.07
N LEU A 223 -10.22 -17.87 12.83
CA LEU A 223 -10.05 -17.01 11.64
C LEU A 223 -11.23 -16.04 11.50
N ALA A 224 -12.45 -16.55 11.63
CA ALA A 224 -13.66 -15.74 11.52
C ALA A 224 -13.73 -14.66 12.62
N GLU A 225 -13.36 -15.00 13.85
CA GLU A 225 -13.24 -14.06 14.96
C GLU A 225 -12.20 -12.96 14.67
N ALA A 226 -11.03 -13.31 14.13
CA ALA A 226 -10.01 -12.33 13.75
C ALA A 226 -10.48 -11.35 12.67
N VAL A 227 -11.17 -11.85 11.65
CA VAL A 227 -11.69 -11.02 10.56
C VAL A 227 -12.88 -10.17 11.02
N SER A 228 -13.82 -10.74 11.78
CA SER A 228 -15.01 -10.02 12.28
C SER A 228 -14.65 -8.84 13.17
N ARG A 229 -13.57 -8.94 13.97
CA ARG A 229 -13.06 -7.85 14.80
C ARG A 229 -12.73 -6.61 13.98
N PHE A 230 -12.11 -6.80 12.83
CA PHE A 230 -11.80 -5.71 11.90
C PHE A 230 -13.02 -5.24 11.11
N CYS A 231 -13.94 -6.13 10.76
CA CYS A 231 -15.20 -5.72 10.13
C CYS A 231 -16.04 -4.81 11.05
N ASN A 232 -15.95 -5.03 12.36
CA ASN A 232 -16.63 -4.23 13.39
C ASN A 232 -15.82 -3.02 13.88
N ALA A 233 -14.61 -2.81 13.36
CA ALA A 233 -13.79 -1.63 13.63
C ALA A 233 -14.16 -0.49 12.66
N GLU A 234 -13.74 0.74 12.99
CA GLU A 234 -13.96 1.91 12.13
C GLU A 234 -13.06 1.86 10.89
N GLU A 235 -11.78 1.56 11.08
CA GLU A 235 -10.75 1.60 10.03
C GLU A 235 -10.55 0.27 9.28
N GLY A 236 -11.28 -0.79 9.64
CA GLY A 236 -10.99 -2.14 9.14
C GLY A 236 -9.71 -2.71 9.75
N GLY A 237 -8.95 -3.48 8.97
CA GLY A 237 -7.63 -3.98 9.38
C GLY A 237 -7.07 -5.12 8.54
N ILE A 238 -5.95 -5.69 8.99
CA ILE A 238 -5.20 -6.72 8.29
C ILE A 238 -4.82 -7.83 9.26
N VAL A 239 -4.99 -9.07 8.79
CA VAL A 239 -4.35 -10.24 9.38
C VAL A 239 -3.20 -10.70 8.47
N VAL A 240 -1.98 -10.79 9.01
CA VAL A 240 -0.82 -11.35 8.31
C VAL A 240 -0.40 -12.67 8.94
N VAL A 241 -0.57 -13.77 8.20
CA VAL A 241 -0.14 -15.11 8.62
C VAL A 241 1.26 -15.39 8.07
N GLY A 242 2.10 -15.96 8.92
CA GLY A 242 3.51 -16.24 8.68
C GLY A 242 4.46 -15.21 9.32
N MET A 243 4.03 -14.57 10.41
CA MET A 243 4.85 -13.62 11.17
C MET A 243 4.66 -13.84 12.68
N ASP A 244 5.75 -13.74 13.42
CA ASP A 244 5.81 -14.05 14.85
C ASP A 244 6.01 -12.79 15.67
N THR A 245 5.38 -12.74 16.84
CA THR A 245 5.49 -11.63 17.79
C THR A 245 6.32 -12.02 19.02
N LYS A 246 6.68 -11.00 19.80
CA LYS A 246 7.13 -11.12 21.18
C LYS A 246 6.30 -10.19 22.04
N ARG A 247 5.94 -10.65 23.23
CA ARG A 247 5.23 -9.85 24.21
C ARG A 247 6.17 -8.84 24.87
N ILE A 248 5.71 -7.60 25.02
CA ILE A 248 6.39 -6.52 25.72
C ILE A 248 5.43 -5.87 26.74
N PRO A 249 5.92 -5.05 27.70
CA PRO A 249 5.03 -4.22 28.50
C PRO A 249 4.21 -3.30 27.58
N GLY A 250 2.89 -3.41 27.64
CA GLY A 250 1.97 -2.58 26.85
C GLY A 250 1.56 -3.12 25.48
N GLY A 251 2.03 -4.32 25.07
CA GLY A 251 1.51 -4.97 23.85
C GLY A 251 2.39 -6.07 23.27
N GLU A 252 2.32 -6.27 21.96
CA GLU A 252 3.14 -7.22 21.21
C GLU A 252 3.95 -6.52 20.10
N LEU A 253 5.23 -6.88 19.96
CA LEU A 253 6.07 -6.43 18.84
C LEU A 253 6.29 -7.57 17.86
N ILE A 254 6.22 -7.27 16.57
CA ILE A 254 6.61 -8.20 15.51
C ILE A 254 8.10 -8.50 15.67
N LYS A 255 8.43 -9.78 15.80
CA LYS A 255 9.78 -10.27 16.08
C LYS A 255 10.48 -10.84 14.84
N SER A 256 9.75 -11.57 14.00
CA SER A 256 10.35 -12.27 12.86
C SER A 256 9.32 -12.68 11.82
N VAL A 257 9.75 -12.79 10.56
CA VAL A 257 8.99 -13.46 9.49
C VAL A 257 9.17 -14.98 9.62
N ARG A 258 8.06 -15.72 9.62
CA ARG A 258 8.00 -17.19 9.69
C ARG A 258 7.10 -17.73 8.57
N PRO A 259 7.62 -17.87 7.34
CA PRO A 259 6.83 -18.32 6.20
C PRO A 259 6.08 -19.63 6.48
N VAL A 260 4.81 -19.69 6.08
CA VAL A 260 3.94 -20.86 6.21
C VAL A 260 3.80 -21.58 4.86
N PRO A 261 3.54 -22.90 4.83
CA PRO A 261 3.35 -23.63 3.59
C PRO A 261 2.21 -23.06 2.74
N LEU A 262 2.46 -22.75 1.47
CA LEU A 262 1.46 -22.23 0.55
C LEU A 262 1.14 -23.24 -0.55
N ASP A 263 -0.13 -23.28 -0.95
CA ASP A 263 -0.58 -23.94 -2.16
C ASP A 263 -1.60 -23.06 -2.89
N THR A 264 -1.98 -23.47 -4.10
CA THR A 264 -2.91 -22.72 -4.96
C THR A 264 -4.34 -22.62 -4.39
N ALA A 265 -4.68 -23.43 -3.38
CA ALA A 265 -5.98 -23.46 -2.73
C ALA A 265 -5.99 -22.70 -1.38
N THR A 266 -4.84 -22.25 -0.85
CA THR A 266 -4.74 -21.57 0.46
C THR A 266 -5.71 -20.38 0.56
N ALA A 267 -5.65 -19.43 -0.37
CA ALA A 267 -6.53 -18.26 -0.34
C ALA A 267 -8.03 -18.64 -0.42
N ARG A 268 -8.37 -19.63 -1.24
CA ARG A 268 -9.73 -20.15 -1.37
C ARG A 268 -10.23 -20.79 -0.09
N ARG A 269 -9.40 -21.57 0.60
CA ARG A 269 -9.76 -22.20 1.90
C ARG A 269 -10.04 -21.15 2.98
N TYR A 270 -9.22 -20.10 3.04
CA TYR A 270 -9.45 -18.97 3.96
C TYR A 270 -10.78 -18.27 3.64
N ARG A 271 -11.03 -17.97 2.37
CA ARG A 271 -12.28 -17.33 1.94
C ARG A 271 -13.50 -18.16 2.34
N GLN A 272 -13.48 -19.46 2.04
CA GLN A 272 -14.58 -20.37 2.35
C GLN A 272 -14.81 -20.51 3.86
N ALA A 273 -13.75 -20.53 4.66
CA ALA A 273 -13.88 -20.56 6.12
C ALA A 273 -14.57 -19.29 6.66
N ILE A 274 -14.22 -18.12 6.12
CA ILE A 274 -14.82 -16.83 6.46
C ILE A 274 -16.28 -16.77 6.01
N GLU A 275 -16.56 -17.13 4.76
CA GLU A 275 -17.90 -17.11 4.17
C GLU A 275 -18.91 -17.99 4.92
N ASN A 276 -18.46 -19.14 5.42
CA ASN A 276 -19.32 -20.05 6.18
C ASN A 276 -19.56 -19.64 7.64
N ARG A 277 -18.81 -18.64 8.14
CA ARG A 277 -18.76 -18.32 9.58
C ARG A 277 -19.07 -16.87 9.89
N ILE A 278 -18.87 -15.94 8.98
CA ILE A 278 -19.15 -14.52 9.19
C ILE A 278 -20.43 -14.11 8.46
N PHE A 279 -21.33 -13.42 9.16
CA PHE A 279 -22.52 -12.82 8.57
C PHE A 279 -22.70 -11.36 9.03
N PRO A 280 -22.94 -10.41 8.11
CA PRO A 280 -22.89 -10.56 6.65
C PRO A 280 -21.47 -10.87 6.15
N PHE A 281 -21.32 -11.28 4.88
CA PHE A 281 -19.98 -11.45 4.31
C PHE A 281 -19.30 -10.09 4.13
N PRO A 282 -18.03 -9.89 4.55
CA PRO A 282 -17.38 -8.59 4.47
C PRO A 282 -17.22 -8.09 3.02
N ALA A 283 -17.63 -6.85 2.78
CA ALA A 283 -17.50 -6.20 1.49
C ALA A 283 -16.02 -5.98 1.14
N ALA A 284 -15.66 -6.21 -0.12
CA ALA A 284 -14.31 -6.01 -0.66
C ALA A 284 -13.17 -6.71 0.13
N LEU A 285 -13.48 -7.81 0.83
CA LEU A 285 -12.48 -8.66 1.48
C LEU A 285 -11.46 -9.20 0.47
N LYS A 286 -10.18 -8.88 0.68
CA LYS A 286 -9.06 -9.38 -0.13
C LYS A 286 -8.26 -10.40 0.66
N ILE A 287 -8.05 -11.58 0.06
CA ILE A 287 -7.18 -12.63 0.61
C ILE A 287 -6.12 -12.92 -0.43
N GLN A 288 -4.87 -12.68 -0.09
CA GLN A 288 -3.74 -12.79 -0.99
C GLN A 288 -2.63 -13.61 -0.35
N THR A 289 -1.81 -14.24 -1.19
CA THR A 289 -0.65 -15.01 -0.75
C THR A 289 0.61 -14.44 -1.37
N VAL A 290 1.67 -14.37 -0.58
CA VAL A 290 2.97 -13.86 -1.01
C VAL A 290 3.99 -14.93 -0.79
N GLU A 291 4.55 -15.49 -1.85
CA GLU A 291 5.60 -16.49 -1.74
C GLU A 291 6.92 -15.83 -1.35
N THR A 292 7.54 -16.30 -0.26
CA THR A 292 8.86 -15.82 0.21
C THR A 292 9.97 -16.81 -0.13
N SER A 293 9.61 -18.07 -0.31
CA SER A 293 10.49 -19.16 -0.75
C SER A 293 9.64 -20.27 -1.37
N SER A 294 10.25 -21.21 -2.09
CA SER A 294 9.50 -22.27 -2.81
C SER A 294 8.46 -22.96 -1.93
N GLY A 295 7.19 -22.77 -2.25
CA GLY A 295 6.04 -23.36 -1.56
C GLY A 295 5.80 -22.82 -0.14
N HIS A 296 6.43 -21.72 0.26
CA HIS A 296 6.25 -21.09 1.57
C HIS A 296 6.13 -19.57 1.44
N GLY A 297 5.35 -18.97 2.32
CA GLY A 297 5.15 -17.54 2.27
C GLY A 297 4.19 -17.02 3.32
N LEU A 298 3.52 -15.92 2.98
CA LEU A 298 2.60 -15.22 3.87
C LEU A 298 1.18 -15.25 3.31
N VAL A 299 0.19 -15.23 4.19
CA VAL A 299 -1.21 -15.00 3.82
C VAL A 299 -1.63 -13.64 4.37
N VAL A 300 -2.13 -12.78 3.51
CA VAL A 300 -2.63 -11.45 3.87
C VAL A 300 -4.13 -11.44 3.72
N VAL A 301 -4.84 -11.24 4.82
CA VAL A 301 -6.30 -11.01 4.84
C VAL A 301 -6.51 -9.53 5.11
N SER A 302 -6.90 -8.78 4.09
CA SER A 302 -7.14 -7.33 4.18
C SER A 302 -8.64 -7.08 4.21
N VAL A 303 -9.09 -6.47 5.30
CA VAL A 303 -10.47 -6.08 5.58
C VAL A 303 -10.55 -4.55 5.48
N PRO A 304 -11.22 -3.97 4.46
CA PRO A 304 -11.43 -2.53 4.42
C PRO A 304 -12.47 -2.10 5.49
N PRO A 305 -12.55 -0.79 5.80
CA PRO A 305 -13.70 -0.23 6.53
C PRO A 305 -15.02 -0.75 5.97
N GLN A 306 -15.96 -1.09 6.86
CA GLN A 306 -17.29 -1.57 6.49
C GLN A 306 -18.32 -0.51 6.85
N ASP A 307 -19.38 -0.42 6.03
CA ASP A 307 -20.51 0.47 6.27
C ASP A 307 -21.14 0.20 7.63
N GLU A 308 -21.53 1.26 8.34
CA GLU A 308 -22.12 1.15 9.69
C GLU A 308 -23.43 0.36 9.67
N GLU A 309 -24.19 0.42 8.57
CA GLU A 309 -25.44 -0.31 8.38
C GLU A 309 -25.26 -1.82 8.29
N LEU A 310 -24.05 -2.29 7.96
CA LEU A 310 -23.72 -3.72 7.92
C LEU A 310 -23.26 -4.24 9.30
N LYS A 311 -22.93 -3.34 10.23
CA LYS A 311 -22.45 -3.72 11.56
C LYS A 311 -23.64 -4.05 12.50
N PRO A 312 -23.48 -5.04 13.39
CA PRO A 312 -22.27 -5.83 13.61
C PRO A 312 -22.17 -7.08 12.71
N PHE A 313 -20.94 -7.40 12.34
CA PHE A 313 -20.53 -8.68 11.76
C PHE A 313 -20.49 -9.76 12.85
N LEU A 314 -21.29 -10.79 12.65
CA LEU A 314 -21.48 -11.92 13.57
C LEU A 314 -20.59 -13.08 13.17
N VAL A 315 -20.07 -13.81 14.15
CA VAL A 315 -19.42 -15.10 13.93
C VAL A 315 -20.33 -16.23 14.39
N HIS A 316 -20.56 -17.22 13.52
CA HIS A 316 -21.32 -18.42 13.83
C HIS A 316 -20.45 -19.50 14.48
N GLY A 317 -20.80 -19.88 15.70
CA GLY A 317 -20.03 -20.75 16.58
C GLY A 317 -19.15 -19.96 17.54
N ALA A 318 -18.95 -20.50 18.74
CA ALA A 318 -18.06 -19.94 19.75
C ALA A 318 -17.13 -21.01 20.33
N ILE A 319 -15.98 -20.59 20.86
CA ILE A 319 -15.07 -21.45 21.62
C ILE A 319 -15.26 -21.16 23.10
N VAL A 320 -15.93 -22.06 23.83
CA VAL A 320 -16.23 -21.91 25.26
C VAL A 320 -15.56 -23.04 26.04
N GLY A 321 -14.69 -22.70 27.00
CA GLY A 321 -13.98 -23.70 27.82
C GLY A 321 -13.17 -24.71 27.00
N GLY A 322 -12.68 -24.32 25.82
CA GLY A 322 -11.95 -25.19 24.89
C GLY A 322 -12.81 -26.11 24.03
N ARG A 323 -14.15 -26.03 24.13
CA ARG A 323 -15.10 -26.76 23.28
C ARG A 323 -15.74 -25.82 22.25
N VAL A 324 -16.06 -26.37 21.08
CA VAL A 324 -16.78 -25.66 20.03
C VAL A 324 -18.27 -25.80 20.27
N GLU A 325 -18.95 -24.68 20.43
CA GLU A 325 -20.39 -24.61 20.62
C GLU A 325 -21.03 -23.97 19.37
N GLY A 326 -21.62 -24.80 18.50
CA GLY A 326 -22.10 -24.37 17.18
C GLY A 326 -23.37 -23.51 17.20
N ALA A 327 -24.16 -23.56 18.27
CA ALA A 327 -25.42 -22.83 18.39
C ALA A 327 -25.25 -21.37 18.86
N TYR A 328 -24.02 -20.96 19.20
CA TYR A 328 -23.73 -19.63 19.72
C TYR A 328 -23.31 -18.70 18.60
N ILE A 329 -23.60 -17.42 18.79
CA ILE A 329 -23.06 -16.35 17.96
C ILE A 329 -22.12 -15.50 18.80
N SER A 330 -20.99 -15.11 18.23
CA SER A 330 -20.04 -14.19 18.84
C SER A 330 -20.07 -12.87 18.08
N ILE A 331 -20.12 -11.76 18.81
CA ILE A 331 -19.93 -10.42 18.26
C ILE A 331 -18.72 -9.82 18.94
N LEU A 332 -17.65 -9.65 18.17
CA LEU A 332 -16.38 -9.17 18.69
C LEU A 332 -16.13 -7.77 18.15
N ARG A 333 -15.81 -6.84 19.07
CA ARG A 333 -15.29 -5.53 18.72
C ARG A 333 -13.85 -5.41 19.18
N ARG A 334 -13.06 -4.68 18.41
CA ARG A 334 -11.69 -4.34 18.78
C ARG A 334 -11.70 -3.06 19.62
N SER A 335 -10.88 -3.02 20.66
CA SER A 335 -10.67 -1.85 21.52
C SER A 335 -9.18 -1.74 21.80
N GLY A 336 -8.46 -0.99 20.97
CA GLY A 336 -7.00 -1.02 20.95
C GLY A 336 -6.49 -2.38 20.48
N GLU A 337 -5.64 -3.03 21.28
CA GLU A 337 -5.16 -4.39 21.02
C GLU A 337 -6.13 -5.47 21.51
N ASP A 338 -7.06 -5.12 22.40
CA ASP A 338 -7.96 -6.07 23.03
C ASP A 338 -9.21 -6.35 22.20
N SER A 339 -9.76 -7.54 22.43
CA SER A 339 -11.04 -7.99 21.86
C SER A 339 -12.10 -8.00 22.95
N ILE A 340 -13.14 -7.18 22.79
CA ILE A 340 -14.24 -7.09 23.74
C ILE A 340 -15.49 -7.70 23.10
N PRO A 341 -16.07 -8.77 23.69
CA PRO A 341 -17.33 -9.29 23.23
C PRO A 341 -18.46 -8.29 23.54
N ILE A 342 -19.39 -8.10 22.60
CA ILE A 342 -20.62 -7.36 22.89
C ILE A 342 -21.45 -8.17 23.89
N THR A 343 -21.99 -7.49 24.90
CA THR A 343 -22.79 -8.12 25.94
C THR A 343 -24.20 -8.46 25.45
N ALA A 344 -24.84 -9.45 26.09
CA ALA A 344 -26.23 -9.80 25.77
C ALA A 344 -27.19 -8.60 25.92
N GLN A 345 -26.91 -7.71 26.86
CA GLN A 345 -27.67 -6.47 27.09
C GLN A 345 -27.57 -5.51 25.91
N GLN A 346 -26.36 -5.33 25.36
CA GLN A 346 -26.14 -4.49 24.17
C GLN A 346 -26.79 -5.10 22.92
N ILE A 347 -26.74 -6.43 22.75
CA ILE A 347 -27.44 -7.09 21.66
C ILE A 347 -28.96 -6.87 21.79
N HIS A 348 -29.49 -7.08 22.99
CA HIS A 348 -30.92 -6.89 23.26
C HIS A 348 -31.36 -5.44 23.01
N SER A 349 -30.59 -4.44 23.43
CA SER A 349 -30.95 -3.02 23.22
C SER A 349 -31.04 -2.67 21.73
N THR A 350 -30.07 -3.10 20.91
CA THR A 350 -30.11 -2.89 19.45
C THR A 350 -31.33 -3.56 18.81
N LEU A 351 -31.62 -4.81 19.19
CA LEU A 351 -32.79 -5.53 18.69
C LEU A 351 -34.12 -4.88 19.12
N ALA A 352 -34.19 -4.41 20.36
CA ALA A 352 -35.37 -3.73 20.89
C ALA A 352 -35.62 -2.40 20.18
N ALA A 353 -34.55 -1.60 19.96
CA ALA A 353 -34.61 -0.35 19.23
C ALA A 353 -35.07 -0.56 17.78
N GLY A 354 -34.49 -1.53 17.07
CA GLY A 354 -34.92 -1.88 15.71
C GLY A 354 -36.37 -2.33 15.64
N ARG A 355 -36.82 -3.17 16.59
CA ARG A 355 -38.24 -3.59 16.67
C ARG A 355 -39.19 -2.41 16.94
N ALA A 356 -38.79 -1.47 17.79
CA ALA A 356 -39.58 -0.28 18.08
C ALA A 356 -39.70 0.63 16.85
N LEU A 357 -38.58 0.89 16.17
CA LEU A 357 -38.54 1.68 14.93
C LEU A 357 -39.41 1.05 13.84
N LEU A 358 -39.28 -0.25 13.60
CA LEU A 358 -40.09 -0.96 12.60
C LEU A 358 -41.59 -0.98 12.93
N ARG A 359 -41.95 -0.95 14.22
CA ARG A 359 -43.36 -0.95 14.65
C ARG A 359 -43.99 0.44 14.68
N ARG A 360 -43.22 1.49 14.94
CA ARG A 360 -43.76 2.82 15.29
C ARG A 360 -43.19 3.99 14.48
N GLY A 361 -42.10 3.79 13.75
CA GLY A 361 -41.37 4.88 13.09
C GLY A 361 -40.56 5.77 14.05
N GLU A 362 -40.38 5.35 15.31
CA GLU A 362 -39.69 6.11 16.35
C GLU A 362 -38.55 5.30 16.98
N ILE A 363 -37.41 5.94 17.26
CA ILE A 363 -36.29 5.35 18.02
C ILE A 363 -36.60 5.53 19.52
N PRO A 364 -36.71 4.44 20.32
CA PRO A 364 -36.95 4.56 21.76
C PRO A 364 -35.75 5.21 22.47
N PRO A 365 -35.98 5.92 23.59
CA PRO A 365 -34.90 6.59 24.31
C PRO A 365 -33.84 5.58 24.79
N VAL A 366 -32.57 5.94 24.60
CA VAL A 366 -31.40 5.15 25.02
C VAL A 366 -31.35 5.10 26.55
N ILE A 367 -31.23 3.91 27.14
CA ILE A 367 -31.13 3.69 28.60
C ILE A 367 -29.67 3.52 28.99
#